data_AF-A0A1S1Y8K5-F1
#
_entry.id   AF-A0A1S1Y8K5-F1
#
_cell.length_a   1.000
_cell.length_b   1.000
_cell.length_c   1.000
_cell.angle_alpha   90.00
_cell.angle_beta   90.00
_cell.angle_gamma   90.00
#
_symmetry.space_group_name_H-M   'P 1'
#
loop_
_entity.id
_entity.type
_entity.pdbx_description
1 polymer ?
#
loop_
_entity_poly.entity_id
_entity_poly.type
_entity_poly.pdbx_seq_one_letter_code
_entity_poly.pdbx_strand_id
1 'polypeptide(L)'
;MTFPEYKMDVIKHEVGHWVIARQLGFKTGKIEIEILSNRSSMGHMATATICPEPDINGLDPLLKYIECRVCILFAGVISQLLDKSNKTESTAAALLDTDGADDKGKIKDLLFIARGIRFSGSIHESNEHEQMNALQKAYWERANDLVLDNRETILSISEKIAPIVSSRNKRYVLQEDQLKSWFDHAAA
;
A
#
# COMPACT_ATOMS: atom_id res chain seq x y z
N MET A 1 -21.36 5.24 -3.53
CA MET A 1 -20.72 4.38 -2.52
C MET A 1 -21.29 4.74 -1.15
N THR A 2 -21.70 3.76 -0.38
CA THR A 2 -22.22 3.91 0.98
C THR A 2 -21.08 4.05 1.99
N PHE A 3 -21.37 4.47 3.24
CA PHE A 3 -20.36 4.56 4.29
C PHE A 3 -19.68 3.21 4.60
N PRO A 4 -20.39 2.08 4.75
CA PRO A 4 -19.76 0.79 4.97
C PRO A 4 -18.79 0.37 3.86
N GLU A 5 -19.18 0.57 2.60
CA GLU A 5 -18.33 0.26 1.43
C GLU A 5 -17.08 1.15 1.41
N TYR A 6 -17.26 2.47 1.52
CA TYR A 6 -16.15 3.43 1.50
C TYR A 6 -15.17 3.21 2.64
N LYS A 7 -15.69 2.98 3.85
CA LYS A 7 -14.87 2.65 5.01
C LYS A 7 -14.06 1.38 4.79
N MET A 8 -14.67 0.34 4.22
CA MET A 8 -13.98 -0.94 4.00
C MET A 8 -12.84 -0.78 2.99
N ASP A 9 -13.05 0.02 1.95
CA ASP A 9 -12.01 0.36 0.97
C ASP A 9 -10.81 1.03 1.64
N VAL A 10 -11.04 2.05 2.47
CA VAL A 10 -9.98 2.76 3.23
C VAL A 10 -9.27 1.81 4.20
N ILE A 11 -10.02 0.96 4.92
CA ILE A 11 -9.42 -0.01 5.83
C ILE A 11 -8.50 -0.97 5.08
N LYS A 12 -8.97 -1.55 3.96
CA LYS A 12 -8.16 -2.48 3.17
C LYS A 12 -6.90 -1.82 2.61
N HIS A 13 -6.98 -0.55 2.21
CA HIS A 13 -5.81 0.21 1.76
C HIS A 13 -4.73 0.28 2.85
N GLU A 14 -5.10 0.75 4.05
CA GLU A 14 -4.13 0.86 5.16
C GLU A 14 -3.62 -0.49 5.67
N VAL A 15 -4.50 -1.49 5.75
CA VAL A 15 -4.12 -2.84 6.16
C VAL A 15 -3.19 -3.46 5.13
N GLY A 16 -3.41 -3.22 3.83
CA GLY A 16 -2.53 -3.66 2.75
C GLY A 16 -1.10 -3.15 2.92
N HIS A 17 -0.93 -1.84 3.15
CA HIS A 17 0.37 -1.27 3.48
C HIS A 17 1.01 -1.94 4.70
N TRP A 18 0.24 -2.06 5.79
CA TRP A 18 0.76 -2.55 7.06
C TRP A 18 1.18 -4.03 6.99
N VAL A 19 0.34 -4.88 6.42
CA VAL A 19 0.59 -6.33 6.29
C VAL A 19 1.79 -6.60 5.40
N ILE A 20 1.85 -5.96 4.22
CA ILE A 20 2.97 -6.18 3.29
C ILE A 20 4.27 -5.61 3.84
N ALA A 21 4.23 -4.47 4.53
CA ALA A 21 5.42 -3.95 5.22
C ALA A 21 5.95 -4.95 6.25
N ARG A 22 5.08 -5.51 7.09
CA ARG A 22 5.46 -6.50 8.11
C ARG A 22 6.01 -7.79 7.47
N GLN A 23 5.37 -8.29 6.41
CA GLN A 23 5.83 -9.47 5.68
C GLN A 23 7.22 -9.30 5.06
N LEU A 24 7.55 -8.08 4.61
CA LEU A 24 8.86 -7.74 4.06
C LEU A 24 9.89 -7.37 5.14
N GLY A 25 9.56 -7.54 6.43
CA GLY A 25 10.47 -7.31 7.55
C GLY A 25 10.59 -5.85 7.99
N PHE A 26 9.73 -4.95 7.51
CA PHE A 26 9.71 -3.56 7.98
C PHE A 26 9.10 -3.49 9.38
N LYS A 27 9.64 -2.58 10.20
CA LYS A 27 8.98 -2.16 11.44
C LYS A 27 7.69 -1.42 11.09
N THR A 28 6.59 -1.85 11.68
CA THR A 28 5.27 -1.24 11.52
C THR A 28 4.78 -0.71 12.86
N GLY A 29 3.93 0.31 12.85
CA GLY A 29 3.34 0.91 14.04
C GLY A 29 1.82 0.80 14.03
N LYS A 30 1.16 1.89 14.43
CA LYS A 30 -0.30 2.02 14.45
C LYS A 30 -0.90 2.22 13.05
N ILE A 31 -2.20 1.92 12.93
CA ILE A 31 -3.07 2.39 11.85
C ILE A 31 -4.01 3.45 12.41
N GLU A 32 -4.16 4.56 11.72
CA GLU A 32 -5.08 5.63 12.07
C GLU A 32 -6.08 5.84 10.94
N ILE A 33 -7.38 5.95 11.28
CA ILE A 33 -8.44 6.09 10.30
C ILE A 33 -9.46 7.11 10.81
N GLU A 34 -9.78 8.08 9.96
CA GLU A 34 -10.87 9.01 10.13
C GLU A 34 -11.64 9.13 8.82
N ILE A 35 -12.91 8.70 8.81
CA ILE A 35 -13.78 8.86 7.65
C ILE A 35 -14.52 10.19 7.79
N LEU A 36 -14.24 11.12 6.89
CA LEU A 36 -14.85 12.44 6.84
C LEU A 36 -16.11 12.40 5.99
N SER A 37 -17.17 13.06 6.43
CA SER A 37 -18.40 13.17 5.65
C SER A 37 -19.10 14.49 5.92
N ASN A 38 -19.45 15.17 4.83
CA ASN A 38 -20.34 16.32 4.83
C ASN A 38 -21.64 15.98 4.05
N ARG A 39 -22.50 16.97 3.79
CA ARG A 39 -23.79 16.75 3.11
C ARG A 39 -23.68 16.24 1.67
N SER A 40 -22.54 16.41 1.01
CA SER A 40 -22.37 16.18 -0.43
C SER A 40 -21.19 15.26 -0.80
N SER A 41 -20.27 14.97 0.12
CA SER A 41 -19.10 14.14 -0.15
C SER A 41 -18.64 13.34 1.07
N MET A 42 -17.90 12.26 0.79
CA MET A 42 -17.09 11.52 1.75
C MET A 42 -15.62 11.70 1.38
N GLY A 43 -14.77 11.74 2.41
CA GLY A 43 -13.32 11.74 2.31
C GLY A 43 -12.75 10.94 3.47
N HIS A 44 -11.43 10.86 3.57
CA HIS A 44 -10.79 10.24 4.72
C HIS A 44 -9.43 10.89 5.03
N MET A 45 -8.98 10.68 6.26
CA MET A 45 -7.60 10.81 6.68
C MET A 45 -7.21 9.47 7.27
N ALA A 46 -6.32 8.75 6.60
CA ALA A 46 -5.90 7.44 7.04
C ALA A 46 -4.39 7.26 6.84
N THR A 47 -3.76 6.47 7.72
CA THR A 47 -2.31 6.22 7.64
C THR A 47 -1.95 4.93 8.37
N ALA A 48 -1.19 4.07 7.70
CA ALA A 48 -0.41 3.01 8.29
C ALA A 48 1.02 3.49 8.61
N THR A 49 1.42 3.42 9.87
CA THR A 49 2.78 3.78 10.28
C THR A 49 3.75 2.68 9.85
N ILE A 50 4.71 3.03 9.00
CA ILE A 50 5.82 2.16 8.58
C ILE A 50 7.11 2.93 8.85
N CYS A 51 8.09 2.31 9.51
CA CYS A 51 9.35 2.96 9.88
C CYS A 51 10.47 2.55 8.90
N PRO A 52 10.81 3.40 7.91
CA PRO A 52 11.85 3.14 6.92
C PRO A 52 13.24 3.45 7.49
N GLU A 53 13.77 2.56 8.33
CA GLU A 53 15.14 2.68 8.89
C GLU A 53 16.04 1.52 8.44
N PRO A 54 16.29 1.37 7.12
CA PRO A 54 17.13 0.29 6.64
C PRO A 54 18.62 0.59 6.88
N ASP A 55 19.40 -0.44 7.22
CA ASP A 55 20.85 -0.40 7.11
C ASP A 55 21.25 -0.91 5.71
N ILE A 56 21.61 0.01 4.82
CA ILE A 56 21.85 -0.27 3.40
C ILE A 56 23.33 -0.10 3.08
N ASN A 57 23.99 -1.20 2.75
CA ASN A 57 25.37 -1.21 2.29
C ASN A 57 25.49 -1.75 0.86
N GLY A 58 25.49 -0.84 -0.12
CA GLY A 58 25.68 -1.16 -1.53
C GLY A 58 24.44 -0.95 -2.40
N LEU A 59 24.63 -1.03 -3.72
CA LEU A 59 23.58 -0.75 -4.70
C LEU A 59 22.54 -1.88 -4.82
N ASP A 60 22.94 -3.14 -4.73
CA ASP A 60 21.98 -4.25 -4.81
C ASP A 60 21.02 -4.27 -3.60
N PRO A 61 21.50 -4.11 -2.35
CA PRO A 61 20.61 -3.94 -1.21
C PRO A 61 19.72 -2.70 -1.31
N LEU A 62 20.24 -1.59 -1.88
CA LEU A 62 19.44 -0.39 -2.12
C LEU A 62 18.31 -0.65 -3.13
N LEU A 63 18.60 -1.29 -4.25
CA LEU A 63 17.60 -1.68 -5.25
C LEU A 63 16.55 -2.60 -4.65
N LYS A 64 16.96 -3.57 -3.83
CA LYS A 64 16.02 -4.46 -3.16
C LYS A 64 15.13 -3.72 -2.17
N TYR A 65 15.70 -2.80 -1.40
CA TYR A 65 14.95 -1.94 -0.50
C TYR A 65 13.92 -1.08 -1.26
N ILE A 66 14.32 -0.49 -2.39
CA ILE A 66 13.43 0.30 -3.25
C ILE A 66 12.28 -0.57 -3.77
N GLU A 67 12.57 -1.75 -4.33
CA GLU A 67 11.55 -2.71 -4.76
C GLU A 67 10.56 -3.01 -3.64
N CYS A 68 11.05 -3.35 -2.43
CA CYS A 68 10.20 -3.62 -1.27
C CYS A 68 9.34 -2.41 -0.90
N ARG A 69 9.89 -1.19 -0.87
CA ARG A 69 9.13 0.04 -0.60
C ARG A 69 8.05 0.30 -1.64
N VAL A 70 8.36 0.13 -2.92
CA VAL A 70 7.37 0.28 -4.00
C VAL A 70 6.27 -0.78 -3.88
N CYS A 71 6.62 -2.03 -3.55
CA CYS A 71 5.62 -3.08 -3.33
C CYS A 71 4.68 -2.74 -2.18
N ILE A 72 5.19 -2.21 -1.07
CA ILE A 72 4.37 -1.76 0.06
C ILE A 72 3.42 -0.64 -0.38
N LEU A 73 3.88 0.32 -1.18
CA LEU A 73 3.04 1.43 -1.66
C LEU A 73 1.94 0.93 -2.62
N PHE A 74 2.26 0.01 -3.52
CA PHE A 74 1.23 -0.62 -4.37
C PHE A 74 0.24 -1.48 -3.57
N ALA A 75 0.68 -2.06 -2.45
CA ALA A 75 -0.15 -2.95 -1.66
C ALA A 75 -1.46 -2.30 -1.17
N GLY A 76 -1.48 -0.99 -0.92
CA GLY A 76 -2.69 -0.27 -0.51
C GLY A 76 -3.80 -0.39 -1.56
N VAL A 77 -3.55 0.12 -2.76
CA VAL A 77 -4.54 0.09 -3.85
C VAL A 77 -4.86 -1.33 -4.32
N ILE A 78 -3.90 -2.25 -4.29
CA ILE A 78 -4.15 -3.66 -4.65
C ILE A 78 -5.09 -4.31 -3.62
N SER A 79 -4.91 -4.01 -2.34
CA SER A 79 -5.74 -4.54 -1.25
C SER A 79 -7.16 -4.00 -1.28
N GLN A 80 -7.33 -2.71 -1.61
CA GLN A 80 -8.65 -2.10 -1.84
C GLN A 80 -9.45 -2.80 -2.95
N LEU A 81 -8.78 -3.47 -3.89
CA LEU A 81 -9.39 -4.17 -5.02
C LEU A 81 -9.63 -5.67 -4.80
N LEU A 82 -9.25 -6.27 -3.66
CA LEU A 82 -9.25 -7.73 -3.45
C LEU A 82 -10.60 -8.42 -3.71
N ASP A 83 -11.71 -7.74 -3.44
CA ASP A 83 -13.06 -8.29 -3.61
C ASP A 83 -13.84 -7.62 -4.74
N LYS A 84 -13.15 -6.85 -5.59
CA LYS A 84 -13.77 -6.18 -6.75
C LYS A 84 -13.54 -7.03 -8.00
N SER A 85 -14.63 -7.31 -8.73
CA SER A 85 -14.61 -8.13 -9.94
C SER A 85 -13.82 -7.51 -11.10
N ASN A 86 -13.54 -6.21 -11.04
CA ASN A 86 -12.82 -5.45 -12.05
C ASN A 86 -11.37 -5.11 -11.65
N LYS A 87 -10.72 -5.95 -10.82
CA LYS A 87 -9.31 -5.75 -10.46
C LYS A 87 -8.41 -5.82 -11.71
N THR A 88 -8.01 -4.65 -12.20
CA THR A 88 -7.05 -4.47 -13.30
C THR A 88 -5.99 -3.46 -12.89
N GLU A 89 -4.82 -3.49 -13.54
CA GLU A 89 -3.78 -2.46 -13.36
C GLU A 89 -4.33 -1.06 -13.65
N SER A 90 -5.20 -0.91 -14.66
CA SER A 90 -5.86 0.36 -14.97
C SER A 90 -6.79 0.85 -13.85
N THR A 91 -7.52 -0.05 -13.19
CA THR A 91 -8.40 0.31 -12.07
C THR A 91 -7.59 0.74 -10.86
N ALA A 92 -6.44 0.11 -10.62
CA ALA A 92 -5.54 0.52 -9.56
C ALA A 92 -4.80 1.83 -9.85
N ALA A 93 -4.40 2.05 -11.11
CA ALA A 93 -3.82 3.33 -11.53
C ALA A 93 -4.82 4.48 -11.31
N ALA A 94 -6.11 4.26 -11.60
CA ALA A 94 -7.15 5.23 -11.31
C ALA A 94 -7.33 5.48 -9.80
N LEU A 95 -7.19 4.46 -8.94
CA LEU A 95 -7.21 4.63 -7.49
C LEU A 95 -5.98 5.36 -6.94
N LEU A 96 -4.80 5.12 -7.53
CA LEU A 96 -3.58 5.87 -7.21
C LEU A 96 -3.72 7.36 -7.56
N ASP A 97 -4.56 7.72 -8.53
CA ASP A 97 -4.83 9.12 -8.88
C ASP A 97 -5.79 9.82 -7.92
N THR A 98 -6.55 9.07 -7.11
CA THR A 98 -7.53 9.62 -6.17
C THR A 98 -7.15 9.37 -4.71
N ASP A 99 -7.26 8.12 -4.26
CA ASP A 99 -7.11 7.74 -2.86
C ASP A 99 -5.64 7.48 -2.49
N GLY A 100 -4.79 7.17 -3.48
CA GLY A 100 -3.36 6.89 -3.32
C GLY A 100 -2.41 7.96 -3.87
N ALA A 101 -2.83 9.22 -3.98
CA ALA A 101 -2.04 10.27 -4.65
C ALA A 101 -0.64 10.46 -4.01
N ASP A 102 -0.57 10.40 -2.67
CA ASP A 102 0.69 10.46 -1.94
C ASP A 102 1.57 9.22 -2.19
N ASP A 103 0.97 8.05 -2.36
CA ASP A 103 1.68 6.81 -2.70
C ASP A 103 2.22 6.88 -4.12
N LYS A 104 1.43 7.39 -5.07
CA LYS A 104 1.84 7.58 -6.45
C LYS A 104 3.09 8.46 -6.56
N GLY A 105 3.13 9.57 -5.83
CA GLY A 105 4.29 10.46 -5.80
C GLY A 105 5.56 9.72 -5.34
N LYS A 106 5.47 9.00 -4.21
CA LYS A 106 6.58 8.22 -3.65
C LYS A 106 7.01 7.08 -4.57
N ILE A 107 6.06 6.37 -5.18
CA ILE A 107 6.32 5.31 -6.17
C ILE A 107 7.12 5.90 -7.33
N LYS A 108 6.67 7.02 -7.89
CA LYS A 108 7.33 7.67 -9.02
C LYS A 108 8.79 8.02 -8.67
N ASP A 109 9.03 8.69 -7.55
CA ASP A 109 10.38 9.08 -7.13
C ASP A 109 11.30 7.86 -6.94
N LEU A 110 10.78 6.80 -6.28
CA LEU A 110 11.52 5.56 -6.08
C LEU A 110 11.83 4.84 -7.39
N LEU A 111 10.89 4.82 -8.35
CA LEU A 111 11.11 4.24 -9.67
C LEU A 111 12.18 5.00 -10.47
N PHE A 112 12.24 6.33 -10.37
CA PHE A 112 13.32 7.12 -10.99
C PHE A 112 14.69 6.79 -10.39
N ILE A 113 14.76 6.60 -9.07
CA ILE A 113 16.01 6.17 -8.42
C ILE A 113 16.39 4.75 -8.87
N ALA A 114 15.45 3.82 -8.87
CA ALA A 114 15.69 2.44 -9.35
C ALA A 114 16.15 2.43 -10.82
N ARG A 115 15.56 3.27 -11.67
CA ARG A 115 15.99 3.47 -13.06
C ARG A 115 17.44 3.97 -13.12
N GLY A 116 17.75 4.97 -12.30
CA GLY A 116 19.08 5.54 -12.13
C GLY A 116 20.17 4.48 -11.89
N ILE A 117 19.86 3.54 -11.00
CA ILE A 117 20.80 2.48 -10.61
C ILE A 117 20.84 1.36 -11.66
N ARG A 118 19.67 0.84 -12.06
CA ARG A 118 19.57 -0.38 -12.89
C ARG A 118 19.98 -0.17 -14.35
N PHE A 119 19.80 1.04 -14.88
CA PHE A 119 20.12 1.39 -16.26
C PHE A 119 21.28 2.40 -16.34
N SER A 120 22.12 2.47 -15.30
CA SER A 120 23.29 3.36 -15.27
C SER A 120 24.13 3.23 -16.54
N GLY A 121 24.51 4.37 -17.13
CA GLY A 121 25.22 4.45 -18.41
C GLY A 121 24.34 4.32 -19.66
N SER A 122 23.01 4.14 -19.50
CA SER A 122 22.05 4.00 -20.62
C SER A 122 20.77 4.82 -20.42
N ILE A 123 20.84 5.92 -19.65
CA ILE A 123 19.70 6.79 -19.36
C ILE A 123 19.57 7.86 -20.44
N HIS A 124 18.47 7.81 -21.19
CA HIS A 124 18.12 8.81 -22.20
C HIS A 124 16.63 9.17 -22.10
N GLU A 125 16.24 10.31 -22.65
CA GLU A 125 14.83 10.71 -22.70
C GLU A 125 14.00 9.72 -23.54
N SER A 126 14.57 9.27 -24.67
CA SER A 126 13.91 8.35 -25.61
C SER A 126 13.59 6.98 -25.04
N ASN A 127 14.25 6.55 -23.96
CA ASN A 127 14.02 5.24 -23.32
C ASN A 127 13.42 5.35 -21.92
N GLU A 128 13.06 6.55 -21.45
CA GLU A 128 12.48 6.74 -20.12
C GLU A 128 11.18 5.96 -19.97
N HIS A 129 10.25 6.13 -20.91
CA HIS A 129 8.94 5.49 -20.83
C HIS A 129 9.04 3.96 -20.77
N GLU A 130 9.88 3.37 -21.62
CA GLU A 130 10.10 1.92 -21.67
C GLU A 130 10.69 1.40 -20.35
N GLN A 131 11.76 2.03 -19.86
CA GLN A 131 12.45 1.60 -18.64
C GLN A 131 11.58 1.77 -17.40
N MET A 132 10.83 2.87 -17.31
CA MET A 132 9.91 3.13 -16.21
C MET A 132 8.73 2.15 -16.22
N ASN A 133 8.14 1.87 -17.38
CA ASN A 133 7.07 0.87 -17.50
C ASN A 133 7.56 -0.52 -17.12
N ALA A 134 8.76 -0.90 -17.54
CA ALA A 134 9.34 -2.20 -17.19
C ALA A 134 9.53 -2.36 -15.67
N LEU A 135 10.07 -1.33 -15.00
CA LEU A 135 10.22 -1.34 -13.54
C LEU A 135 8.86 -1.34 -12.83
N GLN A 136 7.94 -0.48 -13.26
CA GLN A 136 6.60 -0.37 -12.68
C GLN A 136 5.86 -1.70 -12.79
N LYS A 137 5.85 -2.32 -13.97
CA LYS A 137 5.20 -3.61 -14.19
C LYS A 137 5.80 -4.70 -13.29
N ALA A 138 7.12 -4.82 -13.25
CA ALA A 138 7.78 -5.84 -12.43
C ALA A 138 7.47 -5.66 -10.93
N TYR A 139 7.49 -4.43 -10.43
CA TYR A 139 7.20 -4.15 -9.02
C TYR A 139 5.70 -4.28 -8.71
N TRP A 140 4.83 -3.94 -9.65
CA TRP A 140 3.38 -4.16 -9.55
C TRP A 140 3.05 -5.66 -9.46
N GLU A 141 3.59 -6.47 -10.36
CA GLU A 141 3.39 -7.93 -10.36
C GLU A 141 3.84 -8.52 -9.03
N ARG A 142 5.04 -8.14 -8.55
CA ARG A 142 5.55 -8.58 -7.26
C ARG A 142 4.66 -8.15 -6.08
N ALA A 143 4.17 -6.91 -6.09
CA ALA A 143 3.25 -6.40 -5.06
C ALA A 143 1.92 -7.16 -5.07
N ASN A 144 1.41 -7.47 -6.26
CA ASN A 144 0.18 -8.22 -6.43
C ASN A 144 0.33 -9.64 -5.88
N ASP A 145 1.42 -10.33 -6.16
CA ASP A 145 1.70 -11.67 -5.62
C ASP A 145 1.76 -11.62 -4.09
N LEU A 146 2.49 -10.66 -3.53
CA LEU A 146 2.55 -10.45 -2.07
C LEU A 146 1.16 -10.23 -1.44
N VAL A 147 0.31 -9.40 -2.06
CA VAL A 147 -1.04 -9.16 -1.56
C VAL A 147 -1.94 -10.39 -1.70
N LEU A 148 -1.80 -11.17 -2.78
CA LEU A 148 -2.56 -12.41 -2.96
C LEU A 148 -2.14 -13.48 -1.96
N ASP A 149 -0.84 -13.65 -1.73
CA ASP A 149 -0.28 -14.56 -0.73
C ASP A 149 -0.74 -14.22 0.69
N ASN A 150 -1.04 -12.94 0.95
CA ASN A 150 -1.50 -12.44 2.25
C ASN A 150 -2.98 -12.08 2.28
N ARG A 151 -3.76 -12.51 1.27
CA ARG A 151 -5.16 -12.08 1.09
C ARG A 151 -6.00 -12.33 2.33
N GLU A 152 -5.95 -13.55 2.87
CA GLU A 152 -6.78 -13.93 4.03
C GLU A 152 -6.43 -13.11 5.26
N THR A 153 -5.13 -12.86 5.49
CA THR A 153 -4.67 -12.02 6.60
C THR A 153 -5.16 -10.57 6.46
N ILE A 154 -5.04 -9.99 5.26
CA ILE A 154 -5.51 -8.63 4.96
C ILE A 154 -7.03 -8.52 5.20
N LEU A 155 -7.80 -9.47 4.68
CA LEU A 155 -9.26 -9.47 4.84
C LEU A 155 -9.67 -9.68 6.30
N SER A 156 -9.07 -10.63 7.00
CA SER A 156 -9.37 -10.93 8.41
C SER A 156 -9.09 -9.72 9.32
N ILE A 157 -7.95 -9.07 9.15
CA ILE A 157 -7.63 -7.84 9.91
C ILE A 157 -8.62 -6.73 9.56
N SER A 158 -8.94 -6.55 8.27
CA SER A 158 -9.88 -5.53 7.82
C SER A 158 -11.27 -5.72 8.42
N GLU A 159 -11.75 -6.96 8.48
CA GLU A 159 -13.03 -7.34 9.11
C GLU A 159 -13.05 -7.06 10.61
N LYS A 160 -11.92 -7.24 11.31
CA LYS A 160 -11.79 -6.89 12.75
C LYS A 160 -11.79 -5.38 12.98
N ILE A 161 -11.22 -4.59 12.06
CA ILE A 161 -11.19 -3.12 12.16
C ILE A 161 -12.55 -2.50 11.81
N ALA A 162 -13.28 -3.08 10.85
CA ALA A 162 -14.54 -2.54 10.37
C ALA A 162 -15.58 -2.19 11.46
N PRO A 163 -15.85 -3.02 12.50
CA PRO A 163 -16.77 -2.65 13.57
C PRO A 163 -16.20 -1.58 14.52
N ILE A 164 -14.87 -1.45 14.62
CA ILE A 164 -14.22 -0.42 15.45
C ILE A 164 -14.46 0.97 14.85
N VAL A 165 -14.24 1.11 13.55
CA VAL A 165 -14.52 2.35 12.79
C VAL A 165 -16.03 2.45 12.56
N SER A 166 -16.77 2.79 13.61
CA SER A 166 -18.22 2.69 13.65
C SER A 166 -18.95 3.95 13.19
N SER A 167 -18.27 5.10 13.20
CA SER A 167 -18.88 6.40 12.90
C SER A 167 -18.00 7.26 12.00
N ARG A 168 -18.63 8.25 11.36
CA ARG A 168 -17.97 9.31 10.58
C ARG A 168 -17.45 10.41 11.51
N ASN A 169 -16.55 11.25 11.01
CA ASN A 169 -16.00 12.44 11.67
C ASN A 169 -15.42 12.15 13.07
N LYS A 170 -14.78 10.98 13.20
CA LYS A 170 -14.12 10.52 14.40
C LYS A 170 -12.85 9.78 14.00
N ARG A 171 -11.74 10.13 14.64
CA ARG A 171 -10.46 9.44 14.50
C ARG A 171 -10.43 8.18 15.34
N TYR A 172 -10.01 7.09 14.72
CA TYR A 172 -9.76 5.80 15.33
C TYR A 172 -8.27 5.48 15.23
N VAL A 173 -7.70 4.92 16.30
CA VAL A 173 -6.29 4.53 16.36
C VAL A 173 -6.21 3.08 16.77
N LEU A 174 -5.67 2.24 15.88
CA LEU A 174 -5.45 0.82 16.09
C LEU A 174 -3.97 0.66 16.46
N GLN A 175 -3.71 0.25 17.69
CA GLN A 175 -2.36 0.17 18.23
C GLN A 175 -1.58 -1.00 17.62
N GLU A 176 -0.25 -0.85 17.57
CA GLU A 176 0.65 -1.84 16.98
C GLU A 176 0.46 -3.24 17.58
N ASP A 177 0.41 -3.36 18.91
CA ASP A 177 0.28 -4.66 19.59
C ASP A 177 -1.02 -5.38 19.24
N GLN A 178 -2.11 -4.62 19.08
CA GLN A 178 -3.39 -5.16 18.64
C GLN A 178 -3.30 -5.71 17.21
N LEU A 179 -2.72 -4.94 16.29
CA LEU A 179 -2.54 -5.34 14.89
C LEU A 179 -1.62 -6.56 14.76
N LYS A 180 -0.51 -6.58 15.51
CA LYS A 180 0.41 -7.72 15.59
C LYS A 180 -0.30 -8.98 16.06
N SER A 181 -1.09 -8.88 17.12
CA SER A 181 -1.83 -10.04 17.62
C SER A 181 -2.73 -10.63 16.53
N TRP A 182 -3.41 -9.81 15.73
CA TRP A 182 -4.26 -10.32 14.65
C TRP A 182 -3.47 -10.91 13.47
N PHE A 183 -2.34 -10.30 13.13
CA PHE A 183 -1.44 -10.81 12.10
C PHE A 183 -0.88 -12.18 12.47
N ASP A 184 -0.36 -12.33 13.68
CA ASP A 184 0.29 -13.58 14.11
C ASP A 184 -0.71 -14.76 14.20
N HIS A 185 -1.99 -14.48 14.48
CA HIS A 185 -3.06 -15.50 14.45
C HIS A 185 -3.57 -15.84 13.04
N ALA A 186 -3.43 -14.93 12.08
CA ALA A 186 -3.87 -15.17 10.70
C ALA A 186 -2.79 -15.85 9.84
N ALA A 187 -1.53 -15.77 10.27
CA ALA A 187 -0.38 -16.39 9.61
C ALA A 187 -0.04 -17.80 10.13
N ALA A 188 -0.79 -18.30 11.13
CA ALA A 188 -0.62 -19.61 11.75
C ALA A 188 -1.64 -20.63 11.20
#